data_AF-A0A2H0QG22-F1
#
_entry.id   AF-A0A2H0QG22-F1
#
_cell.length_a   1.000
_cell.length_b   1.000
_cell.length_c   1.000
_cell.angle_alpha   90.00
_cell.angle_beta   90.00
_cell.angle_gamma   90.00
#
_symmetry.space_group_name_H-M   'P 1'
#
loop_
_entity.id
_entity.type
_entity.pdbx_description
1 polymer ?
#
loop_
_entity_poly.entity_id
_entity_poly.type
_entity_poly.pdbx_seq_one_letter_code
_entity_poly.pdbx_strand_id
1 'polypeptide(L)'
;MKSIFENNSTKKLVHQKVLDDLKATHFEVEDITLVKMVNGLHCDVIAKDSKGYRSYAVTLEKNSKFDHLHRIFDVRGQKIVSPYQWRIVEGGDK
;
A
#
# COMPACT_ATOMS: atom_id res chain seq x y z
N MET A 1 -5.52 17.79 13.10
CA MET A 1 -4.54 16.73 13.46
C MET A 1 -3.38 16.82 12.49
N LYS A 2 -2.14 16.99 12.96
CA LYS A 2 -0.96 16.89 12.09
C LYS A 2 -0.64 15.40 11.95
N SER A 3 -0.60 14.91 10.71
CA SER A 3 -0.15 13.55 10.41
C SER A 3 1.28 13.37 10.95
N ILE A 4 1.51 12.30 11.71
CA ILE A 4 2.83 11.91 12.23
C ILE A 4 3.71 11.38 11.07
N PHE A 5 3.07 11.03 9.94
CA PHE A 5 3.71 10.57 8.72
C PHE A 5 3.92 11.77 7.78
N GLU A 6 5.17 12.15 7.57
CA GLU A 6 5.55 13.08 6.51
C GLU A 6 5.69 12.31 5.19
N ASN A 7 4.55 12.01 4.58
CA ASN A 7 4.45 11.20 3.36
C ASN A 7 4.72 12.00 2.07
N ASN A 8 5.32 13.19 2.21
CA ASN A 8 5.63 14.07 1.09
C ASN A 8 6.94 13.65 0.43
N SER A 9 7.01 13.76 -0.90
CA SER A 9 8.19 13.45 -1.71
C SER A 9 9.33 14.44 -1.45
N THR A 10 9.98 14.28 -0.30
CA THR A 10 11.00 15.22 0.16
C THR A 10 12.34 14.85 -0.48
N LYS A 11 12.98 15.81 -1.16
CA LYS A 11 14.29 15.64 -1.84
C LYS A 11 15.41 15.05 -0.98
N LYS A 12 15.27 15.10 0.35
CA LYS A 12 16.22 14.56 1.32
C LYS A 12 16.14 13.03 1.48
N LEU A 13 15.00 12.42 1.13
CA LEU A 13 14.72 11.01 1.39
C LEU A 13 14.80 10.14 0.12
N VAL A 14 14.77 10.76 -1.05
CA VAL A 14 14.68 10.06 -2.34
C VAL A 14 15.69 10.65 -3.32
N HIS A 15 16.44 9.80 -4.01
CA HIS A 15 17.45 10.19 -4.99
C HIS A 15 16.82 10.99 -6.13
N GLN A 16 17.49 12.06 -6.58
CA GLN A 16 16.94 13.03 -7.56
C GLN A 16 16.45 12.37 -8.85
N LYS A 17 17.20 11.38 -9.36
CA LYS A 17 16.79 10.57 -10.54
C LYS A 17 15.45 9.86 -10.34
N VAL A 18 15.23 9.28 -9.15
CA VAL A 18 13.96 8.61 -8.81
C VAL A 18 12.83 9.62 -8.70
N LEU A 19 13.09 10.83 -8.17
CA LEU A 19 12.10 11.91 -8.14
C LEU A 19 11.72 12.39 -9.53
N ASP A 20 12.67 12.45 -10.46
CA ASP A 20 12.40 12.85 -11.85
C ASP A 20 11.64 11.76 -12.62
N ASP A 21 11.91 10.48 -12.36
CA ASP A 21 11.13 9.36 -12.89
C ASP A 21 9.70 9.32 -12.29
N LEU A 22 9.55 9.67 -11.01
CA LEU A 22 8.24 9.74 -10.33
C LEU A 22 7.37 10.90 -10.84
N LYS A 23 7.95 12.01 -11.32
CA LYS A 23 7.18 13.11 -11.91
C LYS A 23 6.34 12.67 -13.12
N ALA A 24 6.84 11.71 -13.89
CA ALA A 24 6.14 11.18 -15.05
C ALA A 24 4.96 10.27 -14.66
N THR A 25 4.93 9.77 -13.42
CA THR A 25 4.00 8.74 -12.98
C THR A 25 3.35 9.15 -11.66
N HIS A 26 2.46 10.14 -11.71
CA HIS A 26 1.59 10.44 -10.59
C HIS A 26 0.44 9.43 -10.60
N PHE A 27 0.42 8.52 -9.64
CA PHE A 27 -0.76 7.76 -9.29
C PHE A 27 -1.19 8.20 -7.91
N GLU A 28 -2.42 8.67 -7.81
CA GLU A 28 -3.02 9.03 -6.53
C GLU A 28 -3.78 7.81 -6.01
N VAL A 29 -3.42 7.39 -4.81
CA VAL A 29 -4.13 6.34 -4.09
C VAL A 29 -5.18 7.01 -3.24
N GLU A 30 -6.45 6.81 -3.60
CA GLU A 30 -7.60 7.39 -2.91
C GLU A 30 -7.87 6.67 -1.57
N ASP A 31 -7.68 5.35 -1.55
CA ASP A 31 -7.94 4.52 -0.36
C ASP A 31 -7.07 3.26 -0.37
N ILE A 32 -6.74 2.76 0.82
CA ILE A 32 -6.03 1.48 1.02
C ILE A 32 -6.80 0.69 2.08
N THR A 33 -7.28 -0.49 1.70
CA THR A 33 -8.01 -1.38 2.61
C THR A 33 -7.25 -2.70 2.79
N LEU A 34 -7.06 -3.11 4.04
CA LEU A 34 -6.53 -4.42 4.39
C LEU A 34 -7.59 -5.50 4.09
N VAL A 35 -7.30 -6.40 3.16
CA VAL A 35 -8.22 -7.49 2.77
C VAL A 35 -8.12 -8.65 3.76
N LYS A 36 -6.89 -9.11 4.00
CA LYS A 36 -6.60 -10.20 4.92
C LYS A 36 -5.15 -10.17 5.37
N MET A 37 -4.91 -10.64 6.59
CA MET A 37 -3.58 -11.05 7.02
C MET A 37 -3.40 -12.54 6.66
N VAL A 38 -2.41 -12.84 5.82
CA VAL A 38 -2.05 -14.21 5.45
C VAL A 38 -1.27 -14.86 6.59
N ASN A 39 -0.38 -14.09 7.23
CA ASN A 39 0.24 -14.42 8.52
C ASN A 39 0.72 -13.13 9.21
N GLY A 40 1.49 -13.25 10.30
CA GLY A 40 1.97 -12.09 11.05
C GLY A 40 2.89 -11.12 10.28
N LEU A 41 3.35 -11.48 9.08
CA LEU A 41 4.25 -10.68 8.25
C LEU A 41 3.79 -10.52 6.79
N HIS A 42 2.68 -11.12 6.39
CA HIS A 42 2.16 -11.04 5.03
C HIS A 42 0.69 -10.63 5.06
N CYS A 43 0.36 -9.61 4.29
CA CYS A 43 -1.01 -9.13 4.14
C CYS A 43 -1.35 -8.86 2.68
N ASP A 44 -2.60 -9.07 2.33
CA ASP A 44 -3.14 -8.62 1.05
C ASP A 44 -3.91 -7.32 1.30
N VAL A 45 -3.60 -6.30 0.51
CA VAL A 45 -4.23 -4.98 0.57
C VAL A 45 -4.80 -4.64 -0.80
N ILE A 46 -5.92 -3.93 -0.81
CA ILE A 46 -6.49 -3.34 -2.01
C ILE A 46 -6.28 -1.83 -1.94
N ALA A 47 -5.69 -1.28 -2.99
CA ALA A 47 -5.59 0.16 -3.18
C ALA A 47 -6.60 0.59 -4.25
N LYS A 48 -7.33 1.67 -3.97
CA LYS A 48 -8.20 2.33 -4.92
C LYS A 48 -7.46 3.52 -5.54
N ASP A 49 -7.45 3.60 -6.86
CA ASP A 49 -6.96 4.73 -7.62
C ASP A 49 -8.07 5.24 -8.57
N SER A 50 -7.81 6.34 -9.28
CA SER A 50 -8.73 6.91 -10.28
C SER A 50 -9.06 5.96 -11.45
N LYS A 51 -8.32 4.84 -11.59
CA LYS A 51 -8.51 3.83 -12.64
C LYS A 51 -9.25 2.58 -12.12
N GLY A 52 -9.41 2.42 -10.80
CA GLY A 52 -10.15 1.32 -10.19
C GLY A 52 -9.47 0.74 -8.95
N TYR A 53 -9.68 -0.56 -8.71
CA TYR A 53 -9.11 -1.28 -7.57
C TYR A 53 -7.95 -2.16 -8.00
N ARG A 54 -6.84 -2.10 -7.27
CA ARG A 54 -5.66 -2.93 -7.49
C ARG A 54 -5.32 -3.69 -6.21
N SER A 55 -5.06 -4.98 -6.33
CA SER A 55 -4.62 -5.79 -5.19
C SER A 55 -3.10 -5.86 -5.13
N TYR A 56 -2.57 -5.85 -3.91
CA TYR A 56 -1.15 -5.96 -3.62
C TYR A 56 -0.94 -6.96 -2.49
N ALA A 57 0.01 -7.87 -2.67
CA ALA A 57 0.60 -8.62 -1.57
C ALA A 57 1.71 -7.78 -0.96
N VAL A 58 1.59 -7.48 0.33
CA VAL A 58 2.57 -6.73 1.11
C VAL A 58 3.25 -7.68 2.08
N THR A 59 4.57 -7.68 2.05
CA THR A 59 5.41 -8.39 3.01
C THR A 59 6.05 -7.38 3.96
N LEU A 60 5.92 -7.66 5.24
CA LEU A 60 6.54 -6.94 6.33
C LEU A 60 7.77 -7.71 6.80
N GLU A 61 8.77 -7.00 7.30
CA GLU A 61 9.84 -7.57 8.10
C GLU A 61 9.86 -6.92 9.48
N LYS A 62 10.38 -7.64 10.47
CA LYS A 62 10.62 -7.06 11.81
C LYS A 62 11.85 -6.18 11.77
N ASN A 63 11.70 -4.94 12.23
CA ASN A 63 12.77 -3.97 12.27
C ASN A 63 12.63 -3.09 13.52
N SER A 64 13.52 -3.29 14.50
CA SER A 64 13.51 -2.57 15.77
C SER A 64 13.91 -1.09 15.66
N LYS A 65 14.36 -0.64 14.49
CA LYS A 65 14.67 0.77 14.22
C LYS A 65 13.43 1.61 13.90
N PHE A 66 12.29 0.97 13.67
CA PHE A 66 11.01 1.63 13.39
C PHE A 66 10.10 1.57 14.60
N ASP A 67 9.34 2.63 14.84
CA ASP A 67 8.44 2.76 16.00
C ASP A 67 7.37 1.65 16.07
N HIS A 68 6.95 1.14 14.91
CA HIS A 68 5.96 0.07 14.80
C HIS A 68 6.59 -1.33 14.72
N LEU A 69 7.91 -1.43 14.93
CA LEU A 69 8.70 -2.66 14.92
C LEU A 69 8.68 -3.46 13.60
N HIS A 70 8.04 -2.91 12.57
CA HIS A 70 7.86 -3.55 11.28
C HIS A 70 8.09 -2.51 10.18
N ARG A 71 8.69 -2.93 9.07
CA ARG A 71 8.75 -2.15 7.84
C ARG A 71 8.21 -2.96 6.67
N ILE A 72 7.66 -2.27 5.68
CA ILE A 72 7.33 -2.89 4.39
C ILE A 72 8.64 -3.32 3.73
N PHE A 73 8.78 -4.62 3.51
CA PHE A 73 9.94 -5.23 2.87
C PHE A 73 9.74 -5.36 1.36
N ASP A 74 8.56 -5.84 0.95
CA ASP A 74 8.24 -6.12 -0.46
C ASP A 74 6.76 -5.85 -0.74
N VAL A 75 6.46 -5.36 -1.94
CA VAL A 75 5.10 -5.09 -2.43
C VAL A 75 4.97 -5.66 -3.84
N ARG A 76 4.07 -6.63 -4.01
CA ARG A 76 3.84 -7.30 -5.29
C ARG A 76 2.44 -7.02 -5.79
N GLY A 77 2.34 -6.43 -6.99
CA GLY A 77 1.07 -6.25 -7.68
C GLY A 77 0.45 -7.60 -8.01
N GLN A 78 -0.82 -7.77 -7.65
CA GLN A 78 -1.63 -8.93 -8.00
C GLN A 78 -2.61 -8.54 -9.13
N LYS A 79 -3.30 -9.55 -9.69
CA LYS A 79 -4.33 -9.30 -10.72
C LYS A 79 -5.37 -8.29 -10.19
N ILE A 80 -5.83 -7.43 -11.11
CA ILE A 80 -6.91 -6.47 -10.84
C ILE A 80 -8.12 -7.23 -10.30
N VAL A 81 -8.58 -6.81 -9.13
CA VAL A 81 -9.77 -7.37 -8.48
C VAL A 81 -10.95 -6.57 -9.00
N SER A 82 -11.96 -7.25 -9.55
CA SER A 82 -13.16 -6.56 -10.02
C SER A 82 -13.83 -5.86 -8.81
N PRO A 83 -14.49 -4.70 -8.99
CA PRO A 83 -15.20 -4.01 -7.91
C PRO A 83 -16.20 -4.91 -7.17
N TYR A 84 -16.78 -5.90 -7.88
CA TYR A 84 -17.70 -6.88 -7.31
C TYR A 84 -16.99 -7.90 -6.42
N GLN A 85 -15.78 -8.33 -6.80
CA GLN A 85 -14.99 -9.27 -5.99
C GLN A 85 -14.53 -8.63 -4.68
N TRP A 86 -14.26 -7.32 -4.68
CA TRP A 86 -13.90 -6.57 -3.47
C TRP A 86 -15.07 -6.43 -2.50
N ARG A 87 -16.24 -5.99 -2.96
CA ARG A 87 -17.42 -5.78 -2.10
C ARG A 87 -17.90 -7.04 -1.37
N ILE A 88 -17.61 -8.23 -1.92
CA ILE A 88 -17.98 -9.50 -1.28
C ILE A 88 -17.12 -9.75 -0.01
N VAL A 89 -15.91 -9.20 0.07
CA VAL A 89 -15.03 -9.39 1.24
C VAL A 89 -15.51 -8.60 2.46
N GLU A 90 -16.14 -7.43 2.27
CA GLU A 90 -16.76 -6.67 3.36
C GLU A 90 -18.09 -7.27 3.86
N GLY A 91 -18.66 -8.25 3.14
CA GLY A 91 -19.96 -8.86 3.45
C GLY A 91 -19.90 -10.33 3.85
N GLY A 92 -18.72 -10.85 4.18
CA GLY A 92 -18.51 -12.25 4.56
C GLY A 92 -18.90 -12.58 6.00
N ASP A 93 -20.14 -12.28 6.38
CA ASP A 93 -20.79 -12.84 7.57
C ASP A 93 -22.03 -13.62 7.11
N LYS A 94 -21.87 -14.94 6.97
CA LYS A 94 -22.91 -15.96 7.17
C LYS A 94 -22.27 -17.26 7.65
#